data_AF-A0A2J8C7L8-F1
#
_entry.id   AF-A0A2J8C7L8-F1
#
_cell.length_a   1.000
_cell.length_b   1.000
_cell.length_c   1.000
_cell.angle_alpha   90.00
_cell.angle_beta   90.00
_cell.angle_gamma   90.00
#
_symmetry.space_group_name_H-M   'P 1'
#
loop_
_entity.id
_entity.type
_entity.pdbx_description
1 polymer ?
#
loop_
_entity_poly.entity_id
_entity_poly.type
_entity_poly.pdbx_seq_one_letter_code
_entity_poly.pdbx_strand_id
1 'polypeptide(L)'
;MLDVPYWLTGCAIDQITGDELERFDEIRREFMRIFEEEERTFNIEAIRDNTLSHVMRDLWESKGVWFWHCISSVNAMYFILESHLYPAGSLPLEAERCVSGFWCRDSEDVVRMKLAEKQAYDDELRKLFLEER
;
A
#
# COMPACT_ATOMS: atom_id res chain seq x y z
N MET A 1 -11.05 8.11 -3.00
CA MET A 1 -11.58 6.86 -2.44
C MET A 1 -12.30 7.21 -1.14
N LEU A 2 -13.36 6.49 -0.78
CA LEU A 2 -14.00 6.58 0.53
C LEU A 2 -13.45 5.46 1.41
N ASP A 3 -12.66 5.81 2.41
CA ASP A 3 -12.07 4.86 3.35
C ASP A 3 -11.82 5.55 4.69
N VAL A 4 -11.59 4.73 5.72
CA VAL A 4 -11.16 5.28 7.01
C VAL A 4 -9.73 5.76 6.85
N PRO A 5 -9.41 7.02 7.24
CA PRO A 5 -8.08 7.55 7.05
C PRO A 5 -7.01 6.73 7.77
N TYR A 6 -6.07 6.17 7.00
CA TYR A 6 -5.03 5.28 7.53
C TYR A 6 -4.12 5.95 8.57
N TRP A 7 -3.95 7.27 8.49
CA TRP A 7 -3.10 8.04 9.40
C TRP A 7 -3.66 8.15 10.83
N LEU A 8 -4.86 7.62 11.12
CA LEU A 8 -5.44 7.62 12.47
C LEU A 8 -4.61 6.82 13.49
N THR A 9 -3.85 5.81 13.06
CA THR A 9 -2.90 5.08 13.91
C THR A 9 -1.51 5.72 13.95
N GLY A 10 -1.25 6.73 13.11
CA GLY A 10 0.08 7.29 12.88
C GLY A 10 0.99 6.42 12.00
N CYS A 11 0.49 5.29 11.50
CA CYS A 11 1.22 4.42 10.59
C CYS A 11 1.25 4.97 9.16
N ALA A 12 2.35 4.74 8.45
CA ALA A 12 2.32 4.79 6.99
C ALA A 12 1.50 3.61 6.45
N ILE A 13 0.93 3.75 5.26
CA ILE A 13 -0.01 2.76 4.71
C ILE A 13 0.63 1.37 4.51
N ASP A 14 1.91 1.32 4.15
CA ASP A 14 2.71 0.10 4.01
C ASP A 14 3.10 -0.55 5.35
N GLN A 15 2.89 0.16 6.47
CA GLN A 15 3.16 -0.34 7.81
C GLN A 15 1.94 -1.02 8.45
N ILE A 16 0.75 -0.89 7.86
CA ILE A 16 -0.50 -1.43 8.43
C ILE A 16 -0.58 -2.93 8.16
N THR A 17 0.30 -3.70 8.79
CA THR A 17 0.40 -5.16 8.66
C THR A 17 0.56 -5.80 10.04
N GLY A 18 0.24 -7.10 10.17
CA GLY A 18 0.34 -7.81 11.45
C GLY A 18 -0.42 -7.11 12.58
N ASP A 19 0.24 -6.90 13.72
CA ASP A 19 -0.34 -6.26 14.91
C ASP A 19 -0.86 -4.84 14.64
N GLU A 20 -0.21 -4.06 13.76
CA GLU A 20 -0.68 -2.71 13.41
C GLU A 20 -1.95 -2.74 12.54
N LEU A 21 -2.16 -3.82 11.77
CA LEU A 21 -3.42 -4.02 11.05
C LEU A 21 -4.57 -4.31 12.03
N GLU A 22 -4.33 -5.10 13.08
CA GLU A 22 -5.33 -5.36 14.12
C GLU A 22 -5.69 -4.07 14.85
N ARG A 23 -4.69 -3.30 15.27
CA ARG A 23 -4.87 -1.99 15.91
C ARG A 23 -5.60 -1.01 14.99
N PHE A 24 -5.27 -0.99 13.71
CA PHE A 24 -5.98 -0.16 12.73
C PHE A 24 -7.43 -0.60 12.58
N ASP A 25 -7.74 -1.90 12.53
CA ASP A 25 -9.11 -2.40 12.42
C ASP A 25 -9.97 -2.02 13.63
N GLU A 26 -9.40 -1.99 14.84
CA GLU A 26 -10.09 -1.52 16.04
C GLU A 26 -10.51 -0.05 15.93
N ILE A 27 -9.56 0.84 15.61
CA ILE A 27 -9.83 2.27 15.42
C ILE A 27 -10.79 2.50 14.24
N ARG A 28 -10.63 1.73 13.16
CA ARG A 28 -11.49 1.77 11.98
C ARG A 28 -12.93 1.43 12.34
N ARG A 29 -13.16 0.40 13.15
CA ARG A 29 -14.51 0.01 13.61
C ARG A 29 -15.13 1.09 14.48
N GLU A 30 -14.35 1.70 15.37
CA GLU A 30 -14.82 2.82 16.20
C GLU A 30 -15.22 4.02 15.33
N PHE A 31 -14.36 4.41 14.38
CA PHE A 31 -14.66 5.45 13.40
C PHE A 31 -15.96 5.15 12.65
N MET A 32 -16.10 3.93 12.10
CA MET A 32 -17.29 3.54 11.35
C MET A 32 -18.56 3.58 12.20
N ARG A 33 -18.49 3.16 13.47
CA ARG A 33 -19.63 3.23 14.39
C ARG A 33 -20.12 4.67 14.57
N ILE A 34 -19.20 5.60 14.85
CA ILE A 34 -19.53 7.03 15.01
C ILE A 34 -20.04 7.60 13.69
N PHE A 35 -19.37 7.31 12.58
CA PHE A 35 -19.73 7.80 11.26
C PHE A 35 -21.15 7.38 10.85
N GLU A 36 -21.52 6.12 11.10
CA GLU A 36 -22.88 5.61 10.88
C GLU A 36 -23.94 6.28 11.77
N GLU A 37 -23.61 6.59 13.03
CA GLU A 37 -24.51 7.31 13.95
C GLU A 37 -24.77 8.75 13.48
N GLU A 38 -23.73 9.44 13.05
CA GLU A 38 -23.82 10.78 12.47
C GLU A 38 -24.64 10.76 11.18
N GLU A 39 -24.37 9.82 10.27
CA GLU A 39 -25.07 9.70 8.99
C GLU A 39 -26.59 9.51 9.17
N ARG A 40 -26.99 8.73 10.19
CA ARG A 40 -28.41 8.56 10.57
C ARG A 40 -29.00 9.86 11.15
N THR A 41 -28.24 10.57 11.98
CA THR A 41 -28.67 11.81 12.64
C THR A 41 -28.93 12.93 11.63
N PHE A 42 -28.12 13.00 10.56
CA PHE A 42 -28.30 13.97 9.48
C PHE A 42 -29.43 13.62 8.49
N ASN A 43 -30.25 12.61 8.78
CA ASN A 43 -31.43 12.23 7.99
C ASN A 43 -31.12 11.98 6.51
N ILE A 44 -29.94 11.40 6.21
CA ILE A 44 -29.66 10.78 4.91
C ILE A 44 -30.39 9.42 4.88
N GLU A 45 -31.71 9.43 5.12
CA GLU A 45 -32.58 8.24 5.07
C GLU A 45 -33.01 7.90 3.63
N ALA A 46 -32.65 8.75 2.66
CA ALA A 46 -32.89 8.49 1.26
C ALA A 46 -31.90 7.43 0.75
N ILE A 47 -32.31 6.15 0.91
CA ILE A 47 -31.72 4.92 0.37
C ILE A 47 -30.60 4.36 1.26
N ARG A 48 -30.96 3.40 2.14
CA ARG A 48 -30.01 2.63 2.97
C ARG A 48 -28.86 2.01 2.16
N ASP A 49 -29.12 1.67 0.90
CA ASP A 49 -28.15 1.04 -0.01
C ASP A 49 -27.14 2.03 -0.64
N ASN A 50 -27.29 3.35 -0.44
CA ASN A 50 -26.42 4.39 -0.98
C ASN A 50 -25.72 5.24 0.10
N THR A 51 -25.71 4.75 1.35
CA THR A 51 -25.00 5.43 2.43
C THR A 51 -23.49 5.36 2.22
N LEU A 52 -22.76 6.41 2.59
CA LEU A 52 -21.30 6.44 2.51
C LEU A 52 -20.71 5.38 3.43
N SER A 53 -21.34 5.12 4.58
CA SER A 53 -20.91 4.08 5.50
C SER A 53 -20.98 2.68 4.89
N HIS A 54 -22.01 2.41 4.09
CA HIS A 54 -22.12 1.15 3.34
C HIS A 54 -21.00 1.02 2.32
N VAL A 55 -20.75 2.07 1.51
CA VAL A 55 -19.67 2.07 0.51
C VAL A 55 -18.30 1.87 1.16
N MET A 56 -18.03 2.51 2.29
CA MET A 56 -16.77 2.35 3.03
C MET A 56 -16.60 0.94 3.59
N ARG A 57 -17.68 0.30 4.05
CA ARG A 57 -17.67 -1.09 4.51
C ARG A 57 -17.39 -2.05 3.36
N ASP A 58 -18.08 -1.90 2.23
CA ASP A 58 -17.89 -2.74 1.04
C ASP A 58 -16.45 -2.64 0.53
N LEU A 59 -15.88 -1.44 0.51
CA LEU A 59 -14.48 -1.22 0.10
C LEU A 59 -13.49 -1.91 1.04
N TRP A 60 -13.79 -1.97 2.34
CA TRP A 60 -12.96 -2.70 3.30
C TRP A 60 -13.06 -4.22 3.07
N GLU A 61 -14.28 -4.75 3.02
CA GLU A 61 -14.55 -6.20 2.90
C GLU A 61 -14.04 -6.79 1.58
N SER A 62 -14.15 -6.03 0.48
CA SER A 62 -13.66 -6.42 -0.85
C SER A 62 -12.15 -6.23 -1.04
N LYS A 63 -11.43 -5.73 -0.03
CA LYS A 63 -10.04 -5.24 -0.14
C LYS A 63 -9.84 -4.09 -1.14
N GLY A 64 -10.93 -3.46 -1.59
CA GLY A 64 -10.90 -2.28 -2.47
C GLY A 64 -10.07 -1.13 -1.90
N VAL A 65 -10.08 -0.94 -0.57
CA VAL A 65 -9.24 0.09 0.08
C VAL A 65 -7.75 -0.08 -0.25
N TRP A 66 -7.27 -1.33 -0.20
CA TRP A 66 -5.87 -1.65 -0.43
C TRP A 66 -5.52 -1.52 -1.91
N PHE A 67 -6.42 -1.91 -2.80
CA PHE A 67 -6.25 -1.72 -4.24
C PHE A 67 -6.05 -0.24 -4.62
N TRP A 68 -6.88 0.65 -4.08
CA TRP A 68 -6.78 2.08 -4.37
C TRP A 68 -5.57 2.75 -3.71
N HIS A 69 -5.20 2.34 -2.49
CA HIS A 69 -3.95 2.80 -1.88
C HIS A 69 -2.72 2.31 -2.65
N CYS A 70 -2.74 1.07 -3.14
CA CYS A 70 -1.71 0.50 -4.00
C CYS A 70 -1.48 1.36 -5.26
N ILE A 71 -2.55 1.84 -5.90
CA ILE A 71 -2.44 2.67 -7.11
C ILE A 71 -2.04 4.12 -6.80
N SER A 72 -2.55 4.67 -5.69
CA SER A 72 -2.32 6.09 -5.35
C SER A 72 -0.98 6.34 -4.65
N SER A 73 -0.35 5.31 -4.07
CA SER A 73 0.90 5.41 -3.32
C SER A 73 2.03 4.65 -4.01
N VAL A 74 2.71 5.30 -4.97
CA VAL A 74 3.77 4.66 -5.79
C VAL A 74 4.92 4.08 -4.94
N ASN A 75 5.24 4.68 -3.80
CA ASN A 75 6.28 4.19 -2.89
C ASN A 75 5.83 2.97 -2.05
N ALA A 76 4.53 2.79 -1.85
CA ALA A 76 3.94 1.74 -1.02
C ALA A 76 3.29 0.62 -1.85
N MET A 77 3.12 0.82 -3.16
CA MET A 77 2.46 -0.09 -4.09
C MET A 77 2.91 -1.54 -3.93
N TYR A 78 4.24 -1.77 -3.94
CA TYR A 78 4.81 -3.11 -3.79
C TYR A 78 4.40 -3.77 -2.45
N PHE A 79 4.58 -3.04 -1.35
CA PHE A 79 4.31 -3.55 0.00
C PHE A 79 2.82 -3.81 0.20
N ILE A 80 1.94 -2.94 -0.28
CA ILE A 80 0.48 -3.13 -0.18
C ILE A 80 0.04 -4.32 -1.02
N LEU A 81 0.60 -4.48 -2.23
CA LEU A 81 0.28 -5.60 -3.10
C LEU A 81 0.66 -6.93 -2.42
N GLU A 82 1.87 -7.01 -1.86
CA GLU A 82 2.36 -8.20 -1.16
C GLU A 82 1.55 -8.52 0.11
N SER A 83 1.31 -7.53 0.96
CA SER A 83 0.73 -7.74 2.30
C SER A 83 -0.80 -7.87 2.30
N HIS A 84 -1.51 -7.14 1.43
CA HIS A 84 -2.97 -7.05 1.50
C HIS A 84 -3.67 -7.72 0.33
N LEU A 85 -3.09 -7.65 -0.86
CA LEU A 85 -3.76 -8.08 -2.10
C LEU A 85 -3.31 -9.47 -2.55
N TYR A 86 -2.07 -9.87 -2.23
CA TYR A 86 -1.52 -11.15 -2.63
C TYR A 86 -1.64 -12.21 -1.51
N PRO A 87 -2.26 -13.38 -1.76
CA PRO A 87 -2.55 -14.35 -0.69
C PRO A 87 -1.33 -15.10 -0.13
N ALA A 88 -0.20 -15.15 -0.86
CA ALA A 88 0.88 -16.09 -0.57
C ALA A 88 2.03 -15.52 0.29
N GLY A 89 1.91 -14.30 0.82
CA GLY A 89 2.91 -13.67 1.68
C GLY A 89 4.20 -13.19 0.99
N SER A 90 4.44 -13.62 -0.26
CA SER A 90 5.47 -13.07 -1.13
C SER A 90 4.98 -13.05 -2.58
N LEU A 91 5.33 -12.00 -3.33
CA LEU A 91 5.00 -11.92 -4.75
C LEU A 91 5.90 -12.86 -5.58
N PRO A 92 5.35 -13.69 -6.48
CA PRO A 92 6.16 -14.42 -7.44
C PRO A 92 6.89 -13.47 -8.37
N LEU A 93 8.07 -13.88 -8.84
CA LEU A 93 8.90 -13.08 -9.76
C LEU A 93 8.13 -12.56 -10.99
N GLU A 94 7.18 -13.34 -11.52
CA GLU A 94 6.35 -12.90 -12.65
C GLU A 94 5.44 -11.73 -12.28
N ALA A 95 4.85 -11.76 -11.08
CA ALA A 95 4.07 -10.63 -10.56
C ALA A 95 4.97 -9.42 -10.32
N GLU A 96 6.14 -9.60 -9.71
CA GLU A 96 7.10 -8.51 -9.49
C GLU A 96 7.50 -7.81 -10.80
N ARG A 97 7.77 -8.58 -11.86
CA ARG A 97 8.07 -8.04 -13.21
C ARG A 97 6.90 -7.29 -13.82
N CYS A 98 5.67 -7.80 -13.64
CA CYS A 98 4.48 -7.08 -14.09
C CYS A 98 4.33 -5.74 -13.36
N VAL A 99 4.50 -5.77 -12.04
CA VAL A 99 4.36 -4.59 -11.19
C VAL A 99 5.47 -3.59 -11.51
N SER A 100 6.71 -4.03 -11.77
CA SER A 100 7.84 -3.13 -12.09
C SER A 100 7.54 -2.23 -13.30
N GLY A 101 6.74 -2.71 -14.26
CA GLY A 101 6.29 -1.93 -15.41
C GLY A 101 5.47 -0.68 -15.07
N PHE A 102 4.87 -0.60 -13.88
CA PHE A 102 4.12 0.59 -13.44
C PHE A 102 5.01 1.73 -12.95
N TRP A 103 6.27 1.49 -12.60
CA TRP A 103 7.18 2.56 -12.14
C TRP A 103 7.69 3.43 -13.29
N CYS A 104 7.97 2.83 -14.45
CA CYS A 104 8.33 3.56 -15.67
C CYS A 104 8.23 2.68 -16.92
N ARG A 105 8.17 3.34 -18.10
CA ARG A 105 7.99 2.71 -19.42
C ARG A 105 9.05 1.63 -19.73
N ASP A 106 10.28 1.83 -19.25
CA ASP A 106 11.43 0.97 -19.55
C ASP A 106 12.10 0.47 -18.25
N SER A 107 11.29 -0.01 -17.31
CA SER A 107 11.74 -0.41 -15.96
C SER A 107 12.89 -1.44 -15.99
N GLU A 108 12.87 -2.38 -16.92
CA GLU A 108 13.96 -3.35 -17.08
C GLU A 108 15.29 -2.69 -17.47
N ASP A 109 15.26 -1.67 -18.32
CA ASP A 109 16.45 -0.94 -18.78
C ASP A 109 17.05 -0.15 -17.62
N VAL A 110 16.19 0.48 -16.80
CA VAL A 110 16.60 1.17 -15.57
C VAL A 110 17.27 0.20 -14.60
N VAL A 111 16.71 -1.01 -14.41
CA VAL A 111 17.31 -2.04 -13.56
C VAL A 111 18.67 -2.47 -14.09
N ARG A 112 18.81 -2.75 -15.40
CA ARG A 112 20.09 -3.13 -16.00
C ARG A 112 21.14 -2.03 -15.85
N MET A 113 20.76 -0.78 -16.08
CA MET A 113 21.62 0.39 -15.88
C MET A 113 22.09 0.49 -14.42
N LYS A 114 21.18 0.38 -13.45
CA LYS A 114 21.50 0.47 -12.02
C LYS A 114 22.42 -0.67 -11.55
N LEU A 115 22.27 -1.87 -12.10
CA LEU A 115 23.17 -2.98 -11.83
C LEU A 115 24.59 -2.73 -12.36
N ALA A 116 24.72 -2.16 -13.56
CA ALA A 116 26.02 -1.79 -14.13
C ALA A 116 26.69 -0.65 -13.34
N GLU A 117 25.94 0.38 -12.96
CA GLU A 117 26.41 1.48 -12.10
C GLU A 117 26.89 0.96 -10.75
N LYS A 118 26.13 0.06 -10.11
CA LYS A 118 26.53 -0.56 -8.83
C LYS A 118 27.83 -1.34 -8.97
N GLN A 119 27.99 -2.12 -10.04
CA GLN A 119 29.22 -2.88 -10.26
C GLN A 119 30.43 -1.96 -10.41
N ALA A 120 30.30 -0.88 -11.19
CA ALA A 120 31.37 0.11 -11.35
C ALA A 120 31.72 0.77 -10.00
N TYR A 121 30.72 1.16 -9.23
CA TYR A 121 30.90 1.72 -7.88
C TYR A 121 31.60 0.75 -6.93
N ASP A 122 31.22 -0.53 -6.93
CA ASP A 122 31.84 -1.57 -6.11
C ASP A 122 33.33 -1.75 -6.49
N ASP A 123 33.68 -1.62 -7.78
CA ASP A 123 35.06 -1.72 -8.25
C ASP A 123 35.90 -0.48 -7.88
N GLU A 124 35.32 0.72 -7.91
CA GLU A 124 35.96 1.95 -7.41
C GLU A 124 36.22 1.88 -5.91
N LEU A 125 35.22 1.44 -5.13
CA LEU A 125 35.36 1.21 -3.69
C LEU A 125 36.48 0.22 -3.38
N ARG A 126 36.56 -0.89 -4.12
CA ARG A 126 37.65 -1.86 -3.94
C ARG A 126 39.02 -1.24 -4.16
N LYS A 127 39.20 -0.44 -5.21
CA LYS A 127 40.48 0.24 -5.47
C LYS A 127 40.84 1.19 -4.32
N LEU A 128 39.92 2.07 -3.94
CA LEU A 128 40.14 3.04 -2.87
C LEU A 128 40.54 2.39 -1.54
N PHE A 129 39.86 1.31 -1.15
CA PHE A 129 40.05 0.72 0.19
C PHE A 129 41.00 -0.49 0.24
N LEU A 130 41.40 -1.06 -0.91
CA LEU A 130 42.39 -2.15 -0.98
C LEU A 130 43.77 -1.69 -1.47
N GLU A 131 43.90 -0.51 -2.09
CA GLU A 131 45.19 0.06 -2.49
C GLU A 131 45.81 0.96 -1.40
N GLU A 132 45.06 1.39 -0.38
CA GLU A 132 45.57 2.18 0.78
C GLU A 132 46.07 1.32 1.96
N ARG A 133 46.40 0.04 1.74
CA ARG A 133 46.90 -0.88 2.78
C ARG A 133 48.22 -1.52 2.41
#